data_AF-A0A3B8IR82-F1
#
_entry.id   AF-A0A3B8IR82-F1
#
_cell.length_a   1.000
_cell.length_b   1.000
_cell.length_c   1.000
_cell.angle_alpha   90.00
_cell.angle_beta   90.00
_cell.angle_gamma   90.00
#
_symmetry.space_group_name_H-M   'P 1'
#
loop_
_entity.id
_entity.type
_entity.pdbx_description
1 polymer ?
#
loop_
_entity_poly.entity_id
_entity_poly.type
_entity_poly.pdbx_seq_one_letter_code
_entity_poly.pdbx_strand_id
1 'polypeptide(L)'
;MKKTAIVGLLLLLGVFATHTVSAQGAGKKISIDFNIEEAIKQRRGGDDVSDYCEMEDGRRRGQRVKGQLLRDNVTMVTAGQEVTWALNVPDSRRKIEIASIYFTQKKGRNFFMQRGAEYPTQQADGTWKGKVSPNAQEGDSLKYTMIVKVGERYFKIDPVVSIGGGGG
;
A
#
# COMPACT_ATOMS: atom_id res chain seq x y z
N MET A 1 45.08 -44.59 42.05
CA MET A 1 45.51 -44.61 40.64
C MET A 1 44.42 -43.95 39.81
N LYS A 2 44.67 -42.73 39.31
CA LYS A 2 43.70 -41.91 38.55
C LYS A 2 43.82 -42.28 37.06
N LYS A 3 42.70 -42.60 36.39
CA LYS A 3 42.63 -42.72 34.93
C LYS A 3 42.38 -41.34 34.32
N THR A 4 43.21 -40.99 33.35
CA THR A 4 43.27 -39.75 32.59
C THR A 4 42.03 -39.58 31.71
N ALA A 5 41.37 -38.42 31.78
CA ALA A 5 40.34 -38.03 30.83
C ALA A 5 41.00 -37.40 29.59
N ILE A 6 40.63 -37.87 28.40
CA ILE A 6 41.04 -37.29 27.12
C ILE A 6 40.14 -36.09 26.81
N VAL A 7 40.80 -34.99 26.48
CA VAL A 7 40.29 -33.72 25.99
C VAL A 7 39.67 -33.89 24.61
N GLY A 8 38.47 -33.35 24.41
CA GLY A 8 37.82 -33.24 23.11
C GLY A 8 36.94 -31.99 23.07
N LEU A 9 37.57 -30.81 22.99
CA LEU A 9 36.89 -29.54 22.78
C LEU A 9 36.62 -29.37 21.28
N LEU A 10 35.41 -29.73 20.84
CA LEU A 10 34.92 -29.42 19.49
C LEU A 10 34.29 -28.02 19.53
N LEU A 11 35.04 -27.00 19.12
CA LEU A 11 34.51 -25.65 18.88
C LEU A 11 33.71 -25.66 17.58
N LEU A 12 32.40 -25.90 17.67
CA LEU A 12 31.45 -25.56 16.61
C LEU A 12 31.27 -24.02 16.60
N LEU A 13 32.04 -23.35 15.74
CA LEU A 13 31.74 -21.98 15.31
C LEU A 13 30.46 -21.99 14.48
N GLY A 14 29.32 -21.95 15.17
CA GLY A 14 28.04 -21.63 14.57
C GLY A 14 28.06 -20.17 14.11
N VAL A 15 28.22 -19.95 12.81
CA VAL A 15 27.89 -18.67 12.19
C VAL A 15 26.38 -18.48 12.39
N PHE A 16 25.99 -17.72 13.40
CA PHE A 16 24.64 -17.21 13.52
C PHE A 16 24.45 -16.18 12.40
N ALA A 17 24.04 -16.64 11.22
CA ALA A 17 23.40 -15.78 10.26
C ALA A 17 22.13 -15.26 10.94
N THR A 18 22.18 -14.02 11.45
CA THR A 18 20.99 -13.28 11.86
C THR A 18 20.08 -13.17 10.66
N HIS A 19 19.18 -14.13 10.50
CA HIS A 19 18.03 -13.98 9.62
C HIS A 19 17.18 -12.96 10.35
N THR A 20 17.25 -11.70 9.92
CA THR A 20 16.27 -10.70 10.29
C THR A 20 14.93 -11.24 9.82
N VAL A 21 14.18 -11.86 10.73
CA VAL A 21 12.78 -12.19 10.49
C VAL A 21 12.09 -10.85 10.42
N SER A 22 11.91 -10.30 9.21
CA SER A 22 11.00 -9.18 9.02
C SER A 22 9.64 -9.71 9.47
N ALA A 23 9.12 -9.19 10.57
CA ALA A 23 7.75 -9.45 10.97
C ALA A 23 6.86 -9.15 9.75
N GLN A 24 6.32 -10.18 9.11
CA GLN A 24 5.27 -10.04 8.11
C GLN A 24 4.05 -9.54 8.87
N GLY A 25 3.99 -8.23 9.09
CA GLY A 25 2.83 -7.57 9.67
C GLY A 25 1.60 -7.94 8.83
N ALA A 26 0.46 -8.09 9.48
CA ALA A 26 -0.81 -8.31 8.80
C ALA A 26 -0.96 -7.31 7.63
N GLY A 27 -1.46 -7.79 6.49
CA GLY A 27 -1.66 -6.95 5.31
C GLY A 27 -2.49 -5.71 5.64
N LYS A 28 -2.12 -4.56 5.07
CA LYS A 28 -2.84 -3.29 5.28
C LYS A 28 -3.97 -3.17 4.26
N LYS A 29 -5.20 -3.03 4.74
CA LYS A 29 -6.31 -2.61 3.88
C LYS A 29 -6.30 -1.08 3.72
N ILE A 30 -6.41 -0.62 2.47
CA ILE A 30 -6.59 0.77 2.09
C ILE A 30 -7.99 0.90 1.48
N SER A 31 -8.87 1.59 2.18
CA SER A 31 -10.24 1.82 1.76
C SER A 31 -10.40 3.24 1.23
N ILE A 32 -10.88 3.38 0.00
CA ILE A 32 -11.23 4.67 -0.61
C ILE A 32 -12.75 4.75 -0.69
N ASP A 33 -13.33 5.72 0.01
CA ASP A 33 -14.76 6.01 -0.04
C ASP A 33 -14.99 7.04 -1.15
N PHE A 34 -15.79 6.71 -2.15
CA PHE A 34 -15.97 7.54 -3.34
C PHE A 34 -17.41 8.06 -3.45
N ASN A 35 -17.57 9.38 -3.37
CA ASN A 35 -18.85 10.04 -3.62
C ASN A 35 -19.08 10.19 -5.14
N ILE A 36 -19.54 9.10 -5.75
CA ILE A 36 -19.73 9.03 -7.20
C ILE A 36 -20.79 10.00 -7.71
N GLU A 37 -21.90 10.15 -6.97
CA GLU A 37 -23.06 10.93 -7.44
C GLU A 37 -22.73 12.41 -7.55
N GLU A 38 -21.84 12.92 -6.68
CA GLU A 38 -21.32 14.27 -6.83
C GLU A 38 -20.30 14.38 -7.96
N ALA A 39 -19.38 13.41 -8.06
CA ALA A 39 -18.33 13.41 -9.08
C ALA A 39 -18.89 13.44 -10.51
N ILE A 40 -19.88 12.59 -10.83
CA ILE A 40 -20.43 12.51 -12.20
C ILE A 40 -21.26 13.73 -12.62
N LYS A 41 -21.73 14.54 -11.67
CA LYS A 41 -22.44 15.79 -11.96
C LYS A 41 -21.47 16.89 -12.38
N GLN A 42 -20.26 16.86 -11.81
CA GLN A 42 -19.28 17.94 -11.97
C GLN A 42 -18.14 17.60 -12.94
N ARG A 43 -17.94 16.31 -13.26
CA ARG A 43 -16.78 15.81 -14.02
C ARG A 43 -17.17 14.96 -15.22
N ARG A 44 -16.27 14.93 -16.20
CA ARG A 44 -16.36 14.09 -17.41
C ARG A 44 -15.51 12.84 -17.25
N GLY A 45 -15.77 11.83 -18.09
CA GLY A 45 -14.89 10.67 -18.16
C GLY A 45 -13.48 11.10 -18.57
N GLY A 46 -12.47 10.54 -17.90
CA GLY A 46 -11.07 10.91 -18.00
C GLY A 46 -10.58 11.84 -16.89
N ASP A 47 -11.48 12.50 -16.16
CA ASP A 47 -11.11 13.45 -15.11
C ASP A 47 -10.54 12.76 -13.87
N ASP A 48 -9.66 13.48 -13.16
CA ASP A 48 -9.27 13.16 -11.79
C ASP A 48 -10.40 13.55 -10.83
N VAL A 49 -10.89 12.58 -10.07
CA VAL A 49 -11.99 12.71 -9.11
C VAL A 49 -11.54 12.54 -7.66
N SER A 50 -10.23 12.66 -7.39
CA SER A 50 -9.65 12.53 -6.04
C SER A 50 -10.26 13.51 -5.03
N ASP A 51 -10.81 14.64 -5.47
CA ASP A 51 -11.49 15.62 -4.59
C ASP A 51 -12.86 15.13 -4.09
N TYR A 52 -13.43 14.09 -4.73
CA TYR A 52 -14.68 13.42 -4.32
C TYR A 52 -14.42 12.08 -3.61
N CYS A 53 -13.17 11.81 -3.26
CA CYS A 53 -12.73 10.59 -2.62
C CYS A 53 -12.21 10.87 -1.22
N GLU A 54 -12.48 9.96 -0.30
CA GLU A 54 -11.94 10.00 1.05
C GLU A 54 -11.16 8.73 1.39
N MET A 55 -10.05 8.87 2.11
CA MET A 55 -9.23 7.74 2.56
C MET A 55 -8.87 7.93 4.04
N GLU A 56 -8.70 6.84 4.79
CA GLU A 56 -8.21 6.91 6.17
C GLU A 56 -6.82 7.56 6.23
N ASP A 57 -6.63 8.45 7.21
CA ASP A 57 -5.33 9.02 7.54
C ASP A 57 -4.46 8.05 8.34
N GLY A 58 -3.48 7.47 7.66
CA GLY A 58 -2.48 6.59 8.26
C GLY A 58 -1.62 7.24 9.33
N ARG A 59 -1.60 8.58 9.45
CA ARG A 59 -0.92 9.31 10.53
C ARG A 59 -1.84 9.62 11.70
N ARG A 60 -3.15 9.62 11.49
CA ARG A 60 -4.15 10.03 12.48
C ARG A 60 -5.32 9.06 12.48
N ARG A 61 -5.25 8.08 13.37
CA ARG A 61 -6.27 7.04 13.52
C ARG A 61 -7.68 7.64 13.58
N GLY A 62 -8.57 7.15 12.72
CA GLY A 62 -9.97 7.55 12.68
C GLY A 62 -10.25 8.87 11.96
N GLN A 63 -9.24 9.57 11.43
CA GLN A 63 -9.45 10.71 10.53
C GLN A 63 -9.52 10.25 9.08
N ARG A 64 -10.31 10.96 8.27
CA ARG A 64 -10.35 10.78 6.81
C ARG A 64 -9.91 12.05 6.11
N VAL A 65 -9.27 11.89 4.94
CA VAL A 65 -8.77 12.99 4.12
C VAL A 65 -9.38 12.98 2.73
N LYS A 66 -9.38 14.12 2.05
CA LYS A 66 -9.83 14.27 0.66
C LYS A 66 -8.91 15.16 -0.18
N GLY A 67 -9.08 15.10 -1.50
CA GLY A 67 -8.46 16.02 -2.46
C GLY A 67 -6.95 16.11 -2.34
N GLN A 68 -6.42 17.31 -2.09
CA GLN A 68 -4.96 17.51 -2.07
C GLN A 68 -4.28 16.68 -0.99
N LEU A 69 -4.91 16.48 0.16
CA LEU A 69 -4.35 15.64 1.23
C LEU A 69 -4.19 14.19 0.75
N LEU A 70 -5.20 13.62 0.08
CA LEU A 70 -5.13 12.26 -0.50
C LEU A 70 -3.95 12.11 -1.49
N ARG A 71 -3.60 13.20 -2.19
CA ARG A 71 -2.45 13.28 -3.12
C ARG A 71 -1.10 13.53 -2.44
N ASP A 72 -1.10 13.86 -1.16
CA ASP A 72 0.07 14.44 -0.48
C ASP A 72 0.63 13.68 0.70
N ASN A 73 0.11 12.50 1.10
CA ASN A 73 0.77 11.42 1.90
C ASN A 73 -0.13 10.88 3.03
N VAL A 74 -0.93 9.83 2.79
CA VAL A 74 -2.01 9.54 3.76
C VAL A 74 -2.24 8.07 4.09
N THR A 75 -1.44 7.13 3.60
CA THR A 75 -1.44 5.79 4.22
C THR A 75 -0.05 5.40 4.62
N MET A 76 0.15 5.12 5.91
CA MET A 76 1.39 4.58 6.44
C MET A 76 1.37 3.07 6.22
N VAL A 77 2.32 2.59 5.42
CA VAL A 77 2.63 1.17 5.23
C VAL A 77 4.09 0.93 5.57
N THR A 78 4.44 -0.32 5.81
CA THR A 78 5.84 -0.72 6.05
C THR A 78 6.45 -1.34 4.79
N ALA A 79 7.78 -1.33 4.71
CA ALA A 79 8.51 -2.00 3.64
C ALA A 79 8.15 -3.50 3.60
N GLY A 80 7.91 -4.03 2.40
CA GLY A 80 7.54 -5.44 2.20
C GLY A 80 6.08 -5.80 2.59
N GLN A 81 5.29 -4.84 3.08
CA GLN A 81 3.91 -5.11 3.52
C GLN A 81 2.98 -5.41 2.33
N GLU A 82 2.10 -6.40 2.49
CA GLU A 82 0.98 -6.60 1.58
C GLU A 82 -0.06 -5.48 1.77
N VAL A 83 -0.54 -4.94 0.67
CA VAL A 83 -1.54 -3.88 0.65
C VAL A 83 -2.75 -4.33 -0.17
N THR A 84 -3.93 -4.21 0.41
CA THR A 84 -5.21 -4.50 -0.26
C THR A 84 -6.01 -3.22 -0.45
N TRP A 85 -6.26 -2.85 -1.70
CA TRP A 85 -7.08 -1.71 -2.08
C TRP A 85 -8.54 -2.13 -2.22
N ALA A 86 -9.43 -1.36 -1.60
CA ALA A 86 -10.87 -1.49 -1.74
C ALA A 86 -11.50 -0.15 -2.06
N LEU A 87 -12.41 -0.14 -3.03
CA LEU A 87 -13.25 1.01 -3.34
C LEU A 87 -14.61 0.80 -2.68
N ASN A 88 -14.97 1.70 -1.77
CA ASN A 88 -16.27 1.74 -1.15
C ASN A 88 -17.09 2.83 -1.86
N VAL A 89 -18.25 2.46 -2.38
CA VAL A 89 -19.19 3.42 -2.97
C VAL A 89 -20.52 3.30 -2.24
N PRO A 90 -20.77 4.16 -1.23
CA PRO A 90 -22.04 4.16 -0.52
C PRO A 90 -23.21 4.35 -1.48
N ASP A 91 -24.24 3.53 -1.33
CA ASP A 91 -25.56 3.70 -1.95
C ASP A 91 -25.60 3.91 -3.47
N SER A 92 -24.62 3.35 -4.19
CA SER A 92 -24.65 3.37 -5.66
C SER A 92 -25.55 2.27 -6.22
N ARG A 93 -26.56 2.68 -7.00
CA ARG A 93 -27.33 1.76 -7.86
C ARG A 93 -26.57 1.37 -9.14
N ARG A 94 -25.40 1.94 -9.37
CA ARG A 94 -24.59 1.75 -10.58
C ARG A 94 -23.56 0.65 -10.36
N LYS A 95 -23.27 -0.11 -11.42
CA LYS A 95 -22.10 -0.99 -11.47
C LYS A 95 -20.84 -0.12 -11.49
N ILE A 96 -20.05 -0.23 -10.43
CA ILE A 96 -18.79 0.50 -10.25
C ILE A 96 -17.73 -0.52 -9.89
N GLU A 97 -16.60 -0.44 -10.58
CA GLU A 97 -15.49 -1.36 -10.37
C GLU A 97 -14.16 -0.62 -10.55
N ILE A 98 -13.14 -1.10 -9.86
CA ILE A 98 -11.76 -0.71 -10.15
C ILE A 98 -11.35 -1.46 -11.41
N ALA A 99 -11.06 -0.73 -12.48
CA ALA A 99 -10.63 -1.29 -13.75
C ALA A 99 -9.12 -1.56 -13.79
N SER A 100 -8.33 -0.70 -13.14
CA SER A 100 -6.89 -0.91 -12.97
C SER A 100 -6.33 -0.12 -11.81
N ILE A 101 -5.23 -0.62 -11.24
CA ILE A 101 -4.38 0.14 -10.33
C ILE A 101 -2.93 -0.07 -10.75
N TYR A 102 -2.20 1.03 -10.90
CA TYR A 102 -0.75 1.01 -11.08
C TYR A 102 -0.13 2.12 -10.23
N PHE A 103 1.18 2.12 -10.08
CA PHE A 103 1.87 3.18 -9.36
C PHE A 103 3.02 3.76 -10.18
N THR A 104 3.29 5.03 -9.91
CA THR A 104 4.45 5.76 -10.38
C THR A 104 5.19 6.32 -9.18
N GLN A 105 6.49 6.56 -9.34
CA GLN A 105 7.26 7.23 -8.31
C GLN A 105 6.88 8.72 -8.28
N LYS A 106 6.55 9.25 -7.09
CA LYS A 106 6.48 10.71 -6.90
C LYS A 106 7.91 11.23 -6.98
N LYS A 107 8.18 12.17 -7.88
CA LYS A 107 9.52 12.66 -8.24
C LYS A 107 10.37 12.97 -6.99
N GLY A 108 11.59 12.42 -6.92
CA GLY A 108 12.56 12.68 -5.85
C GLY A 108 12.49 11.68 -4.69
N ARG A 109 13.62 10.98 -4.50
CA ARG A 109 13.96 9.96 -3.47
C ARG A 109 13.68 8.49 -3.88
N ASN A 110 14.79 7.82 -4.17
CA ASN A 110 15.04 6.38 -4.32
C ASN A 110 14.41 5.60 -5.48
N PHE A 111 15.22 5.32 -6.52
CA PHE A 111 14.95 4.36 -7.60
C PHE A 111 14.64 2.93 -7.09
N PHE A 112 15.12 2.58 -5.88
CA PHE A 112 14.98 1.24 -5.28
C PHE A 112 13.57 0.91 -4.77
N MET A 113 12.71 1.91 -4.61
CA MET A 113 11.32 1.76 -4.16
C MET A 113 10.42 0.95 -5.10
N GLN A 114 10.76 0.89 -6.38
CA GLN A 114 10.04 0.03 -7.33
C GLN A 114 10.62 -1.39 -7.35
N ARG A 115 11.90 -1.54 -7.00
CA ARG A 115 12.59 -2.83 -7.07
C ARG A 115 12.03 -3.74 -5.99
N GLY A 116 11.28 -4.76 -6.41
CA GLY A 116 10.63 -5.71 -5.52
C GLY A 116 9.26 -5.26 -4.98
N ALA A 117 8.72 -4.13 -5.45
CA ALA A 117 7.29 -3.85 -5.27
C ALA A 117 6.48 -4.69 -6.26
N GLU A 118 5.31 -5.15 -5.83
CA GLU A 118 4.39 -5.90 -6.67
C GLU A 118 3.23 -4.99 -7.08
N TYR A 119 2.98 -4.89 -8.38
CA TYR A 119 1.82 -4.16 -8.91
C TYR A 119 0.53 -4.77 -8.36
N PRO A 120 -0.45 -3.95 -7.96
CA PRO A 120 -1.71 -4.49 -7.51
C PRO A 120 -2.38 -5.34 -8.60
N THR A 121 -2.91 -6.49 -8.20
CA THR A 121 -3.66 -7.42 -9.05
C THR A 121 -5.06 -7.61 -8.50
N GLN A 122 -6.05 -7.71 -9.39
CA GLN A 122 -7.44 -7.89 -9.00
C GLN A 122 -7.65 -9.26 -8.35
N GLN A 123 -8.42 -9.26 -7.26
CA GLN A 123 -8.86 -10.45 -6.55
C GLN A 123 -10.31 -10.79 -6.91
N ALA A 124 -10.73 -12.03 -6.60
CA ALA A 124 -12.09 -12.50 -6.90
C ALA A 124 -13.20 -11.70 -6.20
N ASP A 125 -12.90 -11.08 -5.05
CA ASP A 125 -13.83 -10.24 -4.29
C ASP A 125 -13.89 -8.78 -4.78
N GLY A 126 -13.21 -8.46 -5.89
CA GLY A 126 -13.14 -7.13 -6.46
C GLY A 126 -12.12 -6.19 -5.79
N THR A 127 -11.45 -6.62 -4.72
CA THR A 127 -10.31 -5.90 -4.14
C THR A 127 -9.07 -6.06 -5.02
N TRP A 128 -8.04 -5.26 -4.76
CA TRP A 128 -6.78 -5.32 -5.49
C TRP A 128 -5.61 -5.45 -4.52
N LYS A 129 -4.79 -6.48 -4.69
CA LYS A 129 -3.67 -6.77 -3.80
C LYS A 129 -2.34 -6.54 -4.47
N GLY A 130 -1.44 -5.85 -3.79
CA GLY A 130 -0.04 -5.70 -4.18
C GLY A 130 0.86 -5.72 -2.96
N LYS A 131 2.15 -5.49 -3.19
CA LYS A 131 3.15 -5.51 -2.12
C LYS A 131 4.07 -4.31 -2.24
N VAL A 132 4.29 -3.66 -1.11
CA VAL A 132 5.27 -2.57 -1.00
C VAL A 132 6.66 -3.16 -1.20
N SER A 133 7.56 -2.42 -1.85
CA SER A 133 8.94 -2.89 -1.99
C SER A 133 9.57 -3.19 -0.62
N PRO A 134 10.27 -4.32 -0.45
CA PRO A 134 11.06 -4.57 0.76
C PRO A 134 12.24 -3.61 0.91
N ASN A 135 12.61 -2.88 -0.16
CA ASN A 135 13.69 -1.90 -0.18
C ASN A 135 13.21 -0.48 0.10
N ALA A 136 11.90 -0.30 0.32
CA ALA A 136 11.32 0.97 0.71
C ALA A 136 11.90 1.44 2.05
N GLN A 137 12.17 2.74 2.18
CA GLN A 137 12.69 3.37 3.39
C GLN A 137 11.66 4.32 3.98
N GLU A 138 11.72 4.53 5.29
CA GLU A 138 10.88 5.53 5.95
C GLU A 138 11.03 6.90 5.28
N GLY A 139 9.89 7.56 5.04
CA GLY A 139 9.83 8.84 4.32
C GLY A 139 9.69 8.70 2.81
N ASP A 140 9.87 7.50 2.25
CA ASP A 140 9.53 7.25 0.85
C ASP A 140 8.00 7.31 0.62
N SER A 141 7.57 7.53 -0.64
CA SER A 141 6.15 7.55 -1.00
C SER A 141 5.88 7.05 -2.42
N LEU A 142 4.79 6.30 -2.58
CA LEU A 142 4.30 5.77 -3.86
C LEU A 142 3.02 6.48 -4.25
N LYS A 143 3.00 7.05 -5.46
CA LYS A 143 1.79 7.59 -6.06
C LYS A 143 1.12 6.49 -6.87
N TYR A 144 -0.05 6.06 -6.43
CA TYR A 144 -0.89 5.16 -7.19
C TYR A 144 -1.79 5.97 -8.12
N THR A 145 -2.16 5.35 -9.23
CA THR A 145 -3.24 5.77 -10.10
C THR A 145 -4.22 4.61 -10.18
N MET A 146 -5.41 4.85 -9.65
CA MET A 146 -6.55 3.95 -9.73
C MET A 146 -7.49 4.45 -10.81
N ILE A 147 -7.84 3.57 -11.74
CA ILE A 147 -8.86 3.83 -12.76
C ILE A 147 -10.14 3.15 -12.32
N VAL A 148 -11.20 3.94 -12.15
CA VAL A 148 -12.52 3.48 -11.75
C VAL A 148 -13.46 3.56 -12.94
N LYS A 149 -14.15 2.44 -13.24
CA LYS A 149 -15.18 2.37 -14.28
C LYS A 149 -16.56 2.55 -13.65
N VAL A 150 -17.36 3.43 -14.23
CA VAL A 150 -18.73 3.76 -13.82
C VAL A 150 -19.60 3.75 -15.08
N GLY A 151 -20.31 2.64 -15.32
CA GLY A 151 -20.93 2.41 -16.62
C GLY A 151 -19.88 2.47 -17.74
N GLU A 152 -20.09 3.33 -18.73
CA GLU A 152 -19.15 3.53 -19.87
C GLU A 152 -18.07 4.60 -19.61
N ARG A 153 -18.04 5.21 -18.42
CA ARG A 153 -17.08 6.28 -18.10
C ARG A 153 -15.96 5.75 -17.22
N TYR A 154 -14.77 6.27 -17.44
CA TYR A 154 -13.60 6.00 -16.62
C TYR A 154 -13.19 7.26 -15.86
N PHE A 155 -12.82 7.13 -14.60
CA PHE A 155 -12.36 8.22 -13.76
C PHE A 155 -11.04 7.83 -13.11
N LYS A 156 -10.25 8.85 -12.75
CA LYS A 156 -8.94 8.66 -12.16
C LYS A 156 -8.96 9.08 -10.69
N ILE A 157 -8.35 8.27 -9.82
CA ILE A 157 -8.08 8.60 -8.41
C ILE A 157 -6.59 8.41 -8.17
N ASP A 158 -5.91 9.40 -7.58
CA ASP A 158 -4.46 9.43 -7.43
C ASP A 158 -4.02 9.39 -5.95
N PRO A 159 -4.24 8.28 -5.22
CA PRO A 159 -3.85 8.17 -3.82
C PRO A 159 -2.34 8.04 -3.66
N VAL A 160 -1.81 8.63 -2.58
CA VAL A 160 -0.42 8.48 -2.19
C VAL A 160 -0.29 7.69 -0.89
N VAL A 161 0.53 6.65 -0.96
CA VAL A 161 0.93 5.81 0.18
C VAL A 161 2.35 6.21 0.58
N SER A 162 2.59 6.35 1.88
CA SER A 162 3.89 6.71 2.44
C SER A 162 4.43 5.59 3.30
N ILE A 163 5.74 5.49 3.35
CA ILE A 163 6.43 4.51 4.16
C ILE A 163 6.70 5.12 5.53
N GLY A 164 6.15 4.49 6.56
CA GLY A 164 6.29 4.91 7.95
C GLY A 164 7.12 3.95 8.78
N GLY A 165 7.86 4.48 9.76
CA GLY A 165 8.43 3.66 10.82
C GLY A 165 7.30 2.98 11.59
N GLY A 166 7.33 1.64 11.66
CA GLY A 166 6.38 0.85 12.43
C GLY A 166 6.58 1.08 13.93
N GLY A 167 6.04 2.17 14.44
CA GLY A 167 5.96 2.46 15.88
C GLY A 167 4.65 1.93 16.43
N GLY A 168 4.64 0.64 16.79
CA GLY A 168 3.66 0.04 17.69
C GLY A 168 4.40 -0.53 18.88
#